data_AF-A0A524H7G1-F1
#
_entry.id   AF-A0A524H7G1-F1
#
_cell.length_a   1.000
_cell.length_b   1.000
_cell.length_c   1.000
_cell.angle_alpha   90.00
_cell.angle_beta   90.00
_cell.angle_gamma   90.00
#
_symmetry.space_group_name_H-M   'P 1'
#
loop_
_entity.id
_entity.type
_entity.pdbx_description
1 polymer ?
#
loop_
_entity_poly.entity_id
_entity_poly.type
_entity_poly.pdbx_seq_one_letter_code
_entity_poly.pdbx_strand_id
1 'polypeptide(L)'
;MILGCTPAVMKPEYIFTAITIIIGVFVAYTAYSQYRLSKEKFKLDMFDKRYGVYKNTQVFLSKILRDAKIEMKDIFEFRAGTQDSVFFFKEDIPNYLKSIDNKALDFWEIHESLNGVPKGEKRSKICAEETELLGWLTRQLPELKNKFSPYLKFKTWK
;
A
#
# COMPACT_ATOMS: atom_id res chain seq x y z
N MET A 1 10.17 -33.44 78.38
CA MET A 1 11.20 -32.92 77.46
C MET A 1 10.85 -33.34 76.05
N ILE A 2 10.07 -32.52 75.32
CA ILE A 2 10.09 -32.45 73.85
C ILE A 2 9.82 -30.97 73.52
N LEU A 3 10.85 -30.27 73.07
CA LEU A 3 10.77 -28.87 72.62
C LEU A 3 9.94 -28.82 71.33
N GLY A 4 8.81 -28.11 71.38
CA GLY A 4 7.99 -27.81 70.20
C GLY A 4 8.71 -26.81 69.30
N CYS A 5 9.29 -27.30 68.20
CA CYS A 5 9.78 -26.47 67.12
C CYS A 5 8.60 -26.23 66.16
N THR A 6 7.85 -25.15 66.36
CA THR A 6 6.91 -24.65 65.35
C THR A 6 7.71 -24.00 64.21
N PRO A 7 7.67 -24.51 62.98
CA PRO A 7 8.30 -23.81 61.86
C PRO A 7 7.62 -22.45 61.68
N ALA A 8 8.41 -21.42 61.40
CA ALA A 8 7.90 -20.09 61.06
C ALA A 8 7.11 -20.16 59.75
N VAL A 9 5.81 -20.49 59.84
CA VAL A 9 4.91 -20.50 58.68
C VAL A 9 4.60 -19.04 58.33
N MET A 10 5.13 -18.57 57.20
CA MET A 10 4.84 -17.25 56.65
C MET A 10 3.32 -17.08 56.54
N LYS A 11 2.76 -16.02 57.14
CA LYS A 11 1.30 -15.81 57.12
C LYS A 11 0.80 -15.71 55.67
N PRO A 12 -0.31 -16.38 55.31
CA PRO A 12 -0.76 -16.53 53.93
C PRO A 12 -1.03 -15.19 53.22
N GLU A 13 -1.37 -14.14 53.98
CA GLU A 13 -1.56 -12.76 53.52
C GLU A 13 -0.34 -12.13 52.82
N TYR A 14 0.89 -12.50 53.21
CA TYR A 14 2.11 -12.01 52.55
C TYR A 14 2.35 -12.70 51.21
N ILE A 15 1.96 -13.97 51.09
CA ILE A 15 2.10 -14.76 49.86
C ILE A 15 1.18 -14.18 48.77
N PHE A 16 -0.07 -13.88 49.11
CA PHE A 16 -1.00 -13.25 48.17
C PHE A 16 -0.51 -11.88 47.69
N THR A 17 -0.02 -11.03 48.61
CA THR A 17 0.50 -9.70 48.26
C THR A 17 1.73 -9.78 47.35
N ALA A 18 2.66 -10.70 47.64
CA ALA A 18 3.83 -10.93 46.79
C ALA A 18 3.44 -11.40 45.39
N ILE A 19 2.45 -12.30 45.28
CA ILE A 19 1.91 -12.75 43.99
C ILE A 19 1.28 -11.58 43.23
N THR A 20 0.48 -10.73 43.87
CA THR A 20 -0.14 -9.56 43.23
C THR A 20 0.90 -8.58 42.69
N ILE A 21 1.99 -8.34 43.43
CA ILE A 21 3.09 -7.47 42.98
C ILE A 21 3.79 -8.08 41.77
N ILE A 22 4.10 -9.38 41.79
CA ILE A 22 4.74 -10.10 40.66
C ILE A 22 3.86 -10.03 39.41
N ILE A 23 2.55 -10.28 39.55
CA ILE A 23 1.60 -10.16 38.45
C ILE A 23 1.57 -8.72 37.93
N GLY A 24 1.54 -7.71 38.81
CA GLY A 24 1.56 -6.30 38.42
C GLY A 24 2.80 -5.92 37.60
N VAL A 25 3.98 -6.40 38.00
CA VAL A 25 5.23 -6.20 37.24
C VAL A 25 5.16 -6.89 35.88
N PHE A 26 4.63 -8.11 35.81
CA PHE A 26 4.48 -8.84 34.56
C PHE A 26 3.49 -8.17 33.60
N VAL A 27 2.37 -7.64 34.11
CA VAL A 27 1.41 -6.85 33.34
C VAL A 27 2.05 -5.56 32.83
N ALA A 28 2.80 -4.84 33.66
CA ALA A 28 3.51 -3.63 33.22
C ALA A 28 4.54 -3.93 32.11
N TYR A 29 5.29 -5.04 32.25
CA TYR A 29 6.26 -5.48 31.26
C TYR A 29 5.61 -5.88 29.92
N THR A 30 4.52 -6.65 29.97
CA THR A 30 3.79 -7.06 28.77
C THR A 30 3.11 -5.87 28.09
N ALA A 31 2.54 -4.93 28.84
CA ALA A 31 1.98 -3.69 28.28
C ALA A 31 3.03 -2.83 27.57
N TYR A 32 4.22 -2.67 28.17
CA TYR A 32 5.33 -1.96 27.53
C TYR A 32 5.78 -2.65 26.23
N SER A 33 5.84 -3.98 26.24
CA SER A 33 6.18 -4.78 25.05
C SER A 33 5.14 -4.63 23.95
N GLN A 34 3.85 -4.67 24.29
CA GLN A 34 2.75 -4.45 23.35
C GLN A 34 2.77 -3.04 22.73
N TYR A 35 3.09 -2.01 23.51
CA TYR A 35 3.25 -0.64 23.01
C TYR A 35 4.39 -0.52 21.98
N ARG A 36 5.49 -1.24 22.20
CA ARG A 36 6.61 -1.24 21.27
C ARG A 36 6.25 -1.97 19.97
N LEU A 37 5.56 -3.11 20.06
CA LEU A 37 5.07 -3.89 18.92
C LEU A 37 3.99 -3.16 18.11
N SER A 38 3.09 -2.42 18.76
CA SER A 38 2.03 -1.69 18.07
C SER A 38 2.60 -0.57 17.18
N LYS A 39 3.68 0.08 17.62
CA LYS A 39 4.38 1.09 16.83
C LYS A 39 5.05 0.50 15.59
N GLU A 40 5.61 -0.71 15.70
CA GLU A 40 6.20 -1.42 14.56
C GLU A 40 5.14 -1.92 13.59
N LYS A 41 4.02 -2.45 14.11
CA LYS A 41 2.85 -2.82 13.29
C LYS A 41 2.30 -1.63 12.51
N PHE A 42 2.14 -0.47 13.14
CA PHE A 42 1.65 0.72 12.45
C PHE A 42 2.54 1.13 11.25
N LYS A 43 3.86 1.01 11.39
CA LYS A 43 4.81 1.27 10.29
C LYS A 43 4.65 0.25 9.16
N LEU A 44 4.49 -1.03 9.50
CA LEU A 44 4.27 -2.10 8.53
C LEU A 44 2.93 -1.91 7.78
N ASP A 45 1.85 -1.63 8.51
CA ASP A 45 0.52 -1.43 7.93
C ASP A 45 0.53 -0.25 6.94
N MET A 46 1.19 0.86 7.29
CA MET A 46 1.34 2.00 6.39
C MET A 46 2.15 1.64 5.14
N PHE A 47 3.21 0.84 5.29
CA PHE A 47 3.98 0.35 4.17
C PHE A 47 3.16 -0.54 3.25
N ASP A 48 2.41 -1.49 3.79
CA ASP A 48 1.58 -2.41 3.02
C ASP A 48 0.51 -1.65 2.23
N LYS A 49 -0.09 -0.62 2.82
CA LYS A 49 -1.02 0.28 2.12
C LYS A 49 -0.36 1.03 0.96
N ARG A 50 0.82 1.61 1.19
CA ARG A 50 1.58 2.31 0.13
C ARG A 50 2.04 1.36 -0.97
N TYR A 51 2.50 0.18 -0.58
CA TYR A 51 2.94 -0.86 -1.50
C TYR A 51 1.77 -1.40 -2.34
N GLY A 52 0.57 -1.50 -1.77
CA GLY A 52 -0.65 -1.86 -2.49
C GLY A 52 -0.93 -0.92 -3.67
N VAL A 53 -0.87 0.41 -3.45
CA VAL A 53 -1.06 1.41 -4.53
C VAL A 53 0.01 1.27 -5.62
N TYR A 54 1.28 1.11 -5.21
CA TYR A 54 2.38 0.86 -6.15
C TYR A 54 2.11 -0.40 -6.98
N LYS A 55 1.70 -1.49 -6.33
CA LYS A 55 1.50 -2.78 -6.97
C LYS A 55 0.34 -2.75 -7.95
N ASN A 56 -0.79 -2.14 -7.59
CA ASN A 56 -1.94 -1.97 -8.48
C ASN A 56 -1.57 -1.15 -9.72
N THR A 57 -0.81 -0.07 -9.54
CA THR A 57 -0.30 0.74 -10.66
C THR A 57 0.65 -0.05 -11.54
N GLN A 58 1.56 -0.83 -10.94
CA GLN A 58 2.51 -1.67 -11.67
C GLN A 58 1.79 -2.73 -12.50
N VAL A 59 0.79 -3.41 -11.93
CA VAL A 59 0.00 -4.45 -12.60
C VAL A 59 -0.76 -3.86 -13.79
N PHE A 60 -1.41 -2.70 -13.59
CA PHE A 60 -2.11 -2.00 -14.66
C PHE A 60 -1.18 -1.61 -15.82
N LEU A 61 -0.07 -0.93 -15.53
CA LEU A 61 0.90 -0.53 -16.56
C LEU A 61 1.56 -1.74 -17.25
N SER A 62 1.79 -2.83 -16.52
CA SER A 62 2.35 -4.07 -17.07
C SER A 62 1.37 -4.76 -18.02
N LYS A 63 0.06 -4.72 -17.71
CA LYS A 63 -0.99 -5.21 -18.60
C LYS A 63 -1.00 -4.41 -19.91
N ILE A 64 -0.95 -3.08 -19.83
CA ILE A 64 -0.88 -2.19 -21.00
C ILE A 64 0.34 -2.52 -21.87
N LEU A 65 1.52 -2.67 -21.25
CA LEU A 65 2.75 -2.99 -21.97
C LEU A 65 2.68 -4.34 -22.68
N ARG A 66 2.05 -5.35 -22.07
CA ARG A 66 1.95 -6.70 -22.62
C ARG A 66 0.91 -6.79 -23.73
N ASP A 67 -0.26 -6.22 -23.51
CA ASP A 67 -1.45 -6.46 -24.34
C ASP A 67 -1.70 -5.33 -25.35
N ALA A 68 -1.05 -4.17 -25.20
CA ALA A 68 -1.27 -2.95 -25.99
C ALA A 68 -2.75 -2.57 -26.13
N LYS A 69 -3.56 -2.97 -25.16
CA LYS A 69 -5.01 -2.83 -25.11
C LYS A 69 -5.43 -2.50 -23.69
N ILE A 70 -6.45 -1.66 -23.57
CA ILE A 70 -7.08 -1.29 -22.30
C ILE A 70 -8.56 -1.55 -22.43
N GLU A 71 -9.16 -2.19 -21.44
CA GLU A 71 -10.61 -2.30 -21.34
C GLU A 71 -11.12 -1.41 -20.23
N MET A 72 -12.37 -0.93 -20.34
CA MET A 72 -12.94 -0.02 -19.33
C MET A 72 -12.93 -0.61 -17.91
N LYS A 73 -13.07 -1.94 -17.81
CA LYS A 73 -12.92 -2.69 -16.55
C LYS A 73 -11.54 -2.48 -15.91
N ASP A 74 -10.47 -2.45 -16.70
CA ASP A 74 -9.10 -2.28 -16.19
C ASP A 74 -8.90 -0.90 -15.58
N ILE A 75 -9.49 0.13 -16.19
CA ILE A 75 -9.48 1.50 -15.68
C ILE A 75 -10.23 1.57 -14.34
N PHE A 76 -11.39 0.92 -14.23
CA PHE A 76 -12.13 0.88 -12.97
C PHE A 76 -11.38 0.12 -11.87
N GLU A 77 -10.75 -1.03 -12.19
CA GLU A 77 -9.91 -1.77 -11.24
C GLU A 77 -8.71 -0.94 -10.79
N PHE A 78 -8.06 -0.22 -11.71
CA PHE A 78 -6.99 0.71 -11.38
C PHE A 78 -7.45 1.82 -10.44
N ARG A 79 -8.57 2.48 -10.73
CA ARG A 79 -9.17 3.52 -9.87
C ARG A 79 -9.50 2.98 -8.49
N ALA A 80 -10.16 1.83 -8.41
CA ALA A 80 -10.52 1.20 -7.15
C ALA A 80 -9.27 0.85 -6.31
N GLY A 81 -8.22 0.34 -6.95
CA GLY A 81 -6.96 -0.02 -6.31
C GLY A 81 -6.06 1.16 -5.92
N THR A 82 -6.39 2.38 -6.35
CA THR A 82 -5.56 3.58 -6.14
C THR A 82 -6.28 4.73 -5.45
N GLN A 83 -7.60 4.65 -5.24
CA GLN A 83 -8.41 5.70 -4.61
C GLN A 83 -7.88 6.13 -3.23
N ASP A 84 -7.39 5.19 -2.43
CA ASP A 84 -6.90 5.47 -1.08
C ASP A 84 -5.53 6.19 -1.07
N SER A 85 -4.92 6.40 -2.24
CA SER A 85 -3.61 7.06 -2.36
C SER A 85 -3.59 8.45 -1.73
N VAL A 86 -4.73 9.16 -1.75
CA VAL A 86 -4.89 10.49 -1.14
C VAL A 86 -4.63 10.50 0.38
N PHE A 87 -4.78 9.37 1.06
CA PHE A 87 -4.58 9.27 2.50
C PHE A 87 -3.13 8.93 2.88
N PHE A 88 -2.40 8.25 1.99
CA PHE A 88 -1.08 7.68 2.31
C PHE A 88 0.10 8.42 1.69
N PHE A 89 -0.16 9.25 0.68
CA PHE A 89 0.84 9.97 -0.11
C PHE A 89 0.56 11.47 -0.12
N LYS A 90 1.58 12.26 -0.49
CA LYS A 90 1.37 13.68 -0.81
C LYS A 90 0.74 13.79 -2.19
N GLU A 91 0.31 14.99 -2.57
CA GLU A 91 -0.39 15.26 -3.84
C GLU A 91 0.37 14.84 -5.11
N ASP A 92 1.70 14.68 -5.03
CA ASP A 92 2.52 14.23 -6.15
C ASP A 92 2.09 12.85 -6.69
N ILE A 93 1.74 11.90 -5.82
CA ILE A 93 1.32 10.55 -6.23
C ILE A 93 -0.14 10.52 -6.72
N PRO A 94 -1.15 11.04 -6.01
CA PRO A 94 -2.51 11.12 -6.53
C PRO A 94 -2.59 11.88 -7.86
N ASN A 95 -1.87 12.99 -8.02
CA ASN A 95 -1.84 13.71 -9.30
C ASN A 95 -1.18 12.89 -10.41
N TYR A 96 -0.14 12.13 -10.08
CA TYR A 96 0.50 11.21 -11.01
C TYR A 96 -0.44 10.07 -11.45
N LEU A 97 -1.15 9.46 -10.49
CA LEU A 97 -2.11 8.39 -10.76
C LEU A 97 -3.30 8.90 -11.59
N LYS A 98 -3.79 10.12 -11.31
CA LYS A 98 -4.81 10.79 -12.12
C LYS A 98 -4.35 11.04 -13.55
N SER A 99 -3.07 11.39 -13.76
CA SER A 99 -2.51 11.56 -15.10
C SER A 99 -2.48 10.23 -15.89
N ILE A 100 -2.12 9.12 -15.22
CA ILE A 100 -2.20 7.78 -15.80
C ILE A 100 -3.65 7.42 -16.14
N ASP A 101 -4.58 7.65 -15.21
CA ASP A 101 -6.00 7.36 -15.38
C ASP A 101 -6.59 8.08 -16.60
N ASN A 102 -6.38 9.39 -16.69
CA ASN A 102 -6.87 10.20 -17.80
C ASN A 102 -6.31 9.72 -19.14
N LYS A 103 -5.00 9.45 -19.23
CA LYS A 103 -4.38 9.00 -20.48
C LYS A 103 -4.79 7.59 -20.87
N ALA A 104 -5.06 6.72 -19.89
CA ALA A 104 -5.61 5.40 -20.17
C ALA A 104 -7.06 5.49 -20.69
N LEU A 105 -7.85 6.43 -20.15
CA LEU A 105 -9.19 6.71 -20.65
C LEU A 105 -9.14 7.29 -22.07
N ASP A 106 -8.31 8.30 -22.32
CA ASP A 106 -8.11 8.89 -23.66
C ASP A 106 -7.71 7.81 -24.68
N PHE A 107 -6.80 6.90 -24.29
CA PHE A 107 -6.38 5.78 -25.13
C PHE A 107 -7.56 4.85 -25.44
N TRP A 108 -8.37 4.48 -24.44
CA TRP A 108 -9.55 3.65 -24.63
C TRP A 108 -10.59 4.31 -25.54
N GLU A 109 -10.89 5.60 -25.32
CA GLU A 109 -11.85 6.36 -26.14
C GLU A 109 -11.38 6.46 -27.60
N ILE A 110 -10.10 6.74 -27.82
CA ILE A 110 -9.52 6.79 -29.16
C ILE A 110 -9.59 5.43 -29.84
N HIS A 111 -9.23 4.35 -29.13
CA HIS A 111 -9.31 2.98 -29.64
C HIS A 111 -10.73 2.63 -30.08
N GLU A 112 -11.74 2.94 -29.25
CA GLU A 112 -13.14 2.74 -29.61
C GLU A 112 -13.58 3.60 -30.79
N SER A 113 -13.08 4.84 -30.89
CA SER A 113 -13.39 5.73 -32.02
C SER A 113 -12.85 5.23 -33.37
N LEU A 114 -11.83 4.38 -33.37
CA LEU A 114 -11.29 3.75 -34.59
C LEU A 114 -12.20 2.67 -35.17
N ASN A 115 -13.16 2.16 -34.37
CA ASN A 115 -14.14 1.19 -34.81
C ASN A 115 -15.07 1.82 -35.85
N GLY A 116 -15.08 1.27 -37.07
CA GLY A 116 -15.93 1.76 -38.16
C GLY A 116 -15.35 2.93 -38.97
N VAL A 117 -14.16 3.46 -38.63
CA VAL A 117 -13.50 4.49 -39.45
C VAL A 117 -12.77 3.85 -40.64
N PRO A 118 -13.13 4.19 -41.89
CA PRO A 118 -12.46 3.61 -43.07
C PRO A 118 -10.99 4.03 -43.15
N LYS A 119 -10.19 3.23 -43.86
CA LYS A 119 -8.77 3.56 -44.10
C LYS A 119 -8.68 4.87 -44.89
N GLY A 120 -7.85 5.78 -44.39
CA GLY A 120 -7.65 7.11 -44.97
C GLY A 120 -6.89 8.02 -44.01
N GLU A 121 -6.68 9.27 -44.41
CA GLU A 121 -5.88 10.24 -43.64
C GLU A 121 -6.40 10.44 -42.21
N LYS A 122 -7.73 10.47 -42.02
CA LYS A 122 -8.38 10.57 -40.71
C LYS A 122 -8.00 9.40 -39.80
N ARG A 123 -8.02 8.16 -40.31
CA ARG A 123 -7.65 6.98 -39.54
C ARG A 123 -6.17 7.00 -39.16
N SER A 124 -5.29 7.40 -40.08
CA SER A 124 -3.86 7.50 -39.81
C SER A 124 -3.53 8.51 -38.71
N LYS A 125 -4.23 9.66 -38.67
CA LYS A 125 -4.08 10.66 -37.59
C LYS A 125 -4.48 10.09 -36.23
N ILE A 126 -5.65 9.46 -36.15
CA ILE A 126 -6.15 8.86 -34.90
C ILE A 126 -5.22 7.73 -34.41
N CYS A 127 -4.72 6.87 -35.31
CA CYS A 127 -3.74 5.83 -34.95
C CYS A 127 -2.40 6.41 -34.46
N ALA A 128 -1.97 7.57 -34.97
CA ALA A 128 -0.77 8.23 -34.49
C ALA A 128 -0.97 8.77 -33.05
N GLU A 129 -2.12 9.38 -32.77
CA GLU A 129 -2.50 9.82 -31.42
C GLU A 129 -2.58 8.65 -30.43
N GLU A 130 -3.21 7.54 -30.84
CA GLU A 130 -3.27 6.29 -30.06
C GLU A 130 -1.87 5.77 -29.72
N THR A 131 -0.98 5.75 -30.71
CA THR A 131 0.40 5.30 -30.56
C THR A 131 1.19 6.19 -29.59
N GLU A 132 0.98 7.50 -29.64
CA GLU A 132 1.60 8.44 -28.71
C GLU A 132 1.16 8.19 -27.26
N LEU A 133 -0.14 7.98 -27.04
CA LEU A 133 -0.69 7.67 -25.72
C LEU A 133 -0.15 6.34 -25.18
N LEU A 134 -0.13 5.29 -26.01
CA LEU A 134 0.44 4.00 -25.63
C LEU A 134 1.94 4.14 -25.29
N GLY A 135 2.68 4.90 -26.10
CA GLY A 135 4.09 5.21 -25.85
C GLY A 135 4.32 6.00 -24.56
N TRP A 136 3.39 6.89 -24.19
CA TRP A 136 3.46 7.58 -22.91
C TRP A 136 3.18 6.64 -21.73
N LEU A 137 2.14 5.80 -21.81
CA LEU A 137 1.71 4.88 -20.76
C LEU A 137 2.79 3.82 -20.47
N THR A 138 3.36 3.23 -21.52
CA THR A 138 4.43 2.23 -21.39
C THR A 138 5.71 2.79 -20.76
N ARG A 139 6.05 4.06 -21.04
CA ARG A 139 7.16 4.76 -20.39
C ARG A 139 6.95 5.04 -18.91
N GLN A 140 5.71 4.96 -18.40
CA GLN A 140 5.45 5.14 -16.97
C GLN A 140 5.93 3.97 -16.12
N LEU A 141 6.00 2.76 -16.67
CA LEU A 141 6.41 1.57 -15.92
C LEU A 141 7.82 1.69 -15.30
N PRO A 142 8.88 2.10 -16.03
CA PRO A 142 10.19 2.34 -15.41
C PRO A 142 10.18 3.54 -14.44
N GLU A 143 9.42 4.61 -14.75
CA GLU A 143 9.32 5.80 -13.90
C GLU A 143 8.57 5.56 -12.58
N LEU A 144 7.69 4.56 -12.54
CA LEU A 144 6.91 4.20 -11.37
C LEU A 144 7.80 3.98 -10.14
N LYS A 145 8.92 3.27 -10.33
CA LYS A 145 9.88 3.01 -9.25
C LYS A 145 10.48 4.32 -8.71
N ASN A 146 10.82 5.26 -9.59
CA ASN A 146 11.41 6.54 -9.20
C ASN A 146 10.42 7.38 -8.38
N LYS A 147 9.16 7.45 -8.84
CA LYS A 147 8.09 8.21 -8.16
C LYS A 147 7.74 7.64 -6.79
N PHE A 148 7.64 6.32 -6.66
CA PHE A 148 7.25 5.67 -5.40
C PHE A 148 8.43 5.44 -4.43
N SER A 149 9.68 5.47 -4.90
CA SER A 149 10.86 5.22 -4.06
C SER A 149 10.95 6.04 -2.78
N PRO A 150 10.65 7.36 -2.78
CA PRO A 150 10.70 8.18 -1.56
C PRO A 150 9.74 7.72 -0.46
N TYR A 151 8.62 7.09 -0.84
CA TYR A 151 7.55 6.66 0.07
C TYR A 151 7.71 5.21 0.56
N LEU A 152 8.42 4.38 -0.19
CA LEU A 152 8.63 2.95 0.10
C LEU A 152 9.97 2.64 0.77
N LYS A 153 10.92 3.58 0.82
CA LYS A 153 12.21 3.38 1.49
C LYS A 153 12.04 3.42 3.02
N PHE A 154 12.51 2.37 3.70
CA PHE A 154 12.52 2.28 5.16
C PHE A 154 13.45 3.31 5.84
N LYS A 155 14.49 3.79 5.14
CA LYS A 155 15.51 4.69 5.71
C LYS A 155 14.98 6.08 6.09
N THR A 156 13.82 6.50 5.55
CA THR A 156 13.21 7.81 5.83
C THR A 156 12.29 7.81 7.06
N TRP A 157 12.10 6.68 7.75
CA TRP A 157 11.17 6.58 8.87
C TRP A 157 11.85 6.91 10.21
N LYS A 158 12.13 8.21 10.45
CA LYS A 158 12.48 8.70 11.79
C LYS A 158 11.31 8.52 12.76
#